data_AF-A0A132NA42-F1
#
_entry.id   AF-A0A132NA42-F1
#
_cell.length_a   1.000
_cell.length_b   1.000
_cell.length_c   1.000
_cell.angle_alpha   90.00
_cell.angle_beta   90.00
_cell.angle_gamma   90.00
#
_symmetry.space_group_name_H-M   'P 1'
#
loop_
_entity.id
_entity.type
_entity.pdbx_description
1 polymer ?
#
loop_
_entity_poly.entity_id
_entity_poly.type
_entity_poly.pdbx_seq_one_letter_code
_entity_poly.pdbx_strand_id
1 'polypeptide(L)' 'MDIKHTYRGDLVIDLVSPDGSTYRLKNSSPFDRADNVITTYTVNASSDPANGVWKLKVRDLYRGDTGYLDAWNLTF' A
#
# COMPACT_ATOMS: atom_id res chain seq x y z
N MET A 1 -4.56 4.79 6.06
CA MET A 1 -3.49 5.12 5.09
C MET A 1 -3.95 6.25 4.21
N ASP A 2 -3.06 7.20 3.90
CA ASP A 2 -3.29 8.33 3.01
C ASP A 2 -2.14 8.45 2.00
N ILE A 3 -2.43 8.25 0.72
CA ILE A 3 -1.51 8.48 -0.40
C ILE A 3 -2.15 9.48 -1.34
N LYS A 4 -1.42 10.56 -1.65
CA LYS A 4 -1.83 11.51 -2.69
C LYS A 4 -1.37 11.00 -4.05
N HIS A 5 -2.30 10.85 -4.98
CA HIS A 5 -2.02 10.40 -6.35
C HIS A 5 -3.19 10.78 -7.26
N THR A 6 -2.93 11.31 -8.44
CA THR A 6 -3.98 11.74 -9.39
C THR A 6 -4.68 10.59 -10.10
N TYR A 7 -4.11 9.38 -10.05
CA TYR A 7 -4.76 8.17 -10.54
C TYR A 7 -4.43 6.97 -9.65
N ARG A 8 -5.26 6.67 -8.64
CA ARG A 8 -4.92 5.64 -7.66
C ARG A 8 -4.87 4.22 -8.23
N GLY A 9 -5.49 4.01 -9.39
CA GLY A 9 -5.47 2.76 -10.14
C GLY A 9 -4.08 2.33 -10.58
N ASP A 10 -3.09 3.23 -10.62
CA ASP A 10 -1.73 2.88 -11.02
C ASP A 10 -0.94 2.18 -9.92
N LEU A 11 -1.40 2.35 -8.67
CA LEU A 11 -0.65 1.95 -7.50
C LEU A 11 -0.79 0.45 -7.20
N VAL A 12 0.34 -0.20 -6.99
CA VAL A 12 0.45 -1.45 -6.23
C VAL A 12 0.98 -1.15 -4.85
N ILE A 13 0.29 -1.67 -3.83
CA ILE A 13 0.64 -1.48 -2.43
C ILE A 13 0.78 -2.85 -1.77
N ASP A 14 1.97 -3.10 -1.22
CA ASP A 14 2.30 -4.30 -0.46
C ASP A 14 2.74 -3.90 0.97
N LEU A 15 2.28 -4.64 1.97
CA LEU A 15 2.86 -4.63 3.32
C LEU A 15 3.93 -5.72 3.37
N VAL A 16 5.12 -5.39 3.88
CA VAL A 16 6.24 -6.32 4.02
C VAL A 16 6.52 -6.51 5.51
N SER A 17 6.48 -7.76 5.95
CA SER A 17 6.76 -8.17 7.33
C SER A 17 8.27 -8.19 7.63
N PRO A 18 8.66 -8.30 8.91
CA PRO A 18 10.07 -8.37 9.31
C PRO A 18 10.83 -9.55 8.71
N ASP A 19 10.15 -10.67 8.42
CA ASP A 19 10.74 -11.87 7.82
C ASP A 19 10.80 -11.80 6.27
N GLY A 20 10.25 -10.75 5.67
CA GLY A 20 10.22 -10.52 4.23
C GLY A 20 8.97 -11.05 3.50
N SER A 21 8.04 -11.70 4.20
CA SER A 21 6.73 -12.04 3.67
C SER A 21 5.99 -10.77 3.21
N THR A 22 5.18 -10.90 2.15
CA THR A 22 4.49 -9.76 1.53
C THR A 22 2.99 -9.98 1.46
N TYR A 23 2.23 -8.98 1.88
CA TYR A 23 0.78 -8.96 1.83
C TYR A 23 0.30 -7.89 0.85
N ARG A 24 -0.38 -8.32 -0.21
CA ARG A 24 -0.98 -7.41 -1.20
C ARG A 24 -2.15 -6.66 -0.57
N LEU A 25 -2.01 -5.34 -0.41
CA LEU A 25 -3.08 -4.46 0.07
C LEU A 25 -3.93 -3.94 -1.10
N LYS A 26 -3.27 -3.55 -2.19
CA LYS A 26 -3.92 -3.00 -3.40
C LYS A 26 -3.24 -3.49 -4.67
N ASN A 27 -4.03 -3.99 -5.61
CA ASN A 27 -3.61 -4.20 -6.99
C ASN A 27 -3.81 -2.91 -7.81
N SER A 28 -2.95 -2.71 -8.81
CA SER A 28 -3.23 -1.74 -9.87
C SER A 28 -4.50 -2.15 -10.61
N SER A 29 -5.32 -1.18 -10.99
CA SER A 29 -6.52 -1.38 -11.78
C SER A 29 -6.67 -0.22 -12.77
N PRO A 30 -6.63 -0.48 -14.09
CA PRO A 30 -6.82 0.57 -15.09
C PRO A 30 -8.23 1.18 -15.08
N PHE A 31 -9.16 0.61 -14.29
CA PHE A 31 -10.53 1.11 -14.14
C PHE A 31 -10.74 1.91 -12.86
N ASP A 32 -9.76 1.95 -11.95
CA ASP A 32 -9.85 2.71 -10.69
C ASP A 32 -9.30 4.13 -10.85
N ARG A 33 -10.09 4.95 -11.55
CA ARG A 33 -9.75 6.32 -12.02
C ARG A 33 -9.75 7.40 -10.96
N ALA A 34 -10.06 7.06 -9.71
CA ALA A 34 -10.22 8.08 -8.67
C ALA A 34 -8.86 8.54 -8.12
N ASP A 35 -8.83 9.77 -7.64
CA ASP A 35 -7.69 10.32 -6.93
C ASP A 35 -7.54 9.66 -5.55
N ASN A 36 -6.30 9.58 -5.11
CA ASN A 36 -5.84 9.26 -3.76
C ASN A 36 -6.24 7.87 -3.22
N VAL A 37 -5.41 7.35 -2.32
CA VAL A 37 -5.75 6.17 -1.53
C VAL A 37 -5.99 6.62 -0.10
N ILE A 38 -7.27 6.71 0.28
CA ILE A 38 -7.70 6.98 1.65
C ILE A 38 -8.48 5.75 2.12
N THR A 39 -7.79 4.81 2.76
CA THR A 39 -8.39 3.54 3.16
C THR A 39 -7.62 2.86 4.28
N THR A 40 -8.29 1.89 4.89
CA THR A 40 -7.71 0.92 5.82
C THR A 40 -7.74 -0.45 5.16
N TYR A 41 -6.65 -1.21 5.29
CA TYR A 41 -6.55 -2.57 4.83
C TYR A 41 -6.33 -3.50 6.02
N THR A 42 -6.95 -4.67 5.97
CA THR A 42 -6.76 -5.75 6.96
C THR A 42 -6.21 -6.97 6.24
N VAL A 43 -5.16 -7.57 6.80
CA VAL A 43 -4.55 -8.80 6.30
C VAL A 43 -4.38 -9.77 7.46
N ASN A 44 -4.43 -11.07 7.18
CA ASN A 44 -4.06 -12.07 8.16
C ASN A 44 -2.55 -12.28 8.11
N ALA A 45 -1.82 -11.68 9.04
CA ALA A 45 -0.37 -11.82 9.21
C ALA A 45 0.01 -12.53 10.51
N SER A 46 -0.88 -13.42 11.00
CA SER A 46 -0.71 -14.08 12.30
C SER A 46 0.48 -15.05 12.38
N SER A 47 1.09 -15.41 11.24
CA SER A 47 2.35 -16.16 11.18
C SER A 47 3.59 -15.34 11.50
N ASP A 48 3.49 -14.01 11.43
CA ASP A 48 4.66 -13.13 11.49
C ASP A 48 4.77 -12.45 12.85
N PRO A 49 6.00 -12.18 13.33
CA PRO A 49 6.17 -11.46 14.58
C PRO A 49 5.65 -10.02 14.45
N ALA A 50 4.75 -9.63 15.35
CA ALA A 50 4.29 -8.24 15.45
C ALA A 50 5.46 -7.28 15.74
N ASN A 51 6.40 -7.73 16.59
CA ASN A 51 7.63 -6.98 16.87
C ASN A 51 8.61 -7.11 15.71
N GLY A 52 9.03 -5.97 15.15
CA GLY A 52 10.04 -5.90 14.11
C GLY A 52 9.81 -4.72 13.17
N VAL A 53 10.62 -4.66 12.12
CA VAL A 53 10.51 -3.61 11.11
C VAL A 53 9.54 -4.03 10.02
N TRP A 54 8.34 -3.48 10.09
CA TRP A 54 7.37 -3.55 9.00
C TRP A 54 7.63 -2.44 7.99
N LYS A 55 7.50 -2.76 6.70
CA LYS A 55 7.69 -1.79 5.62
C LYS A 55 6.44 -1.72 4.76
N LEU A 56 6.07 -0.50 4.37
CA LEU A 56 5.10 -0.29 3.31
C LEU A 56 5.85 -0.12 1.98
N LYS A 57 5.48 -0.91 0.97
CA LYS A 57 6.02 -0.81 -0.38
C LYS A 57 4.93 -0.30 -1.32
N VAL A 58 5.10 0.93 -1.80
CA VAL A 58 4.21 1.57 -2.79
C VAL A 58 4.95 1.66 -4.11
N ARG A 59 4.31 1.22 -5.19
CA ARG A 59 4.84 1.31 -6.55
C ARG A 59 3.79 1.91 -7.45
N ASP A 60 4.16 2.92 -8.19
CA ASP A 60 3.42 3.42 -9.34
C ASP A 60 3.90 2.68 -10.58
N LEU A 61 2.99 1.98 -11.27
CA LEU A 61 3.32 1.13 -12.41
C LEU A 61 3.15 1.81 -13.75
N TYR A 62 2.49 2.96 -13.80
CA TYR A 62 2.22 3.67 -15.04
C TYR A 62 2.96 5.02 -15.02
N ARG A 63 3.02 5.65 -16.19
CA ARG A 63 3.69 6.94 -16.35
C ARG A 63 2.62 7.99 -16.58
N GLY A 64 2.85 9.20 -16.09
CA GLY A 64 2.01 10.37 -16.37
C GLY A 64 1.51 11.00 -15.08
N ASP A 65 1.03 10.16 -14.16
CA ASP A 65 0.61 10.54 -12.83
C ASP A 65 1.80 10.50 -11.86
N THR A 66 1.70 11.29 -10.78
CA THR A 66 2.69 11.30 -9.71
C THR A 66 2.01 11.57 -8.38
N GLY A 67 2.72 11.31 -7.29
CA GLY A 67 2.19 11.51 -5.96
C GLY A 67 3.18 11.18 -4.87
N TYR A 68 2.69 11.14 -3.63
CA TYR A 68 3.49 10.83 -2.46
C TYR A 68 2.65 10.17 -1.37
N LEU A 69 3.33 9.40 -0.52
CA LEU A 69 2.76 8.87 0.71
C LEU A 69 2.70 9.99 1.74
N ASP A 70 1.49 10.38 2.13
CA ASP A 70 1.27 11.46 3.10
C ASP A 70 1.32 10.92 4.53
N ALA A 71 0.59 9.84 4.79
CA ALA A 71 0.60 9.17 6.09
C ALA A 71 0.27 7.68 6.00
N TRP A 72 0.89 6.89 6.88
CA TRP A 72 0.44 5.53 7.15
C TRP A 72 0.71 5.16 8.60
N ASN A 73 -0.07 4.20 9.08
CA ASN A 73 0.06 3.61 10.40
C ASN A 73 -0.19 2.10 10.29
N LEU A 74 0.35 1.34 11.24
CA LEU A 74 0.13 -0.09 11.39
C LEU A 74 -0.28 -0.38 12.83
N THR A 75 -1.26 -1.27 12.99
CA THR A 75 -1.79 -1.71 14.29
C THR A 75 -1.98 -3.23 14.28
N PHE A 76 -1.87 -3.87 15.44
CA PHE A 76 -2.03 -5.33 15.64
C PHE A 76 -3.21 -5.62 16.54
#